data_AF-A0A946GTA1-F1
#
_entry.id   AF-A0A946GTA1-F1
#
_cell.length_a   1.000
_cell.length_b   1.000
_cell.length_c   1.000
_cell.angle_alpha   90.00
_cell.angle_beta   90.00
_cell.angle_gamma   90.00
#
_symmetry.space_group_name_H-M   'P 1'
#
loop_
_entity.id
_entity.type
_entity.pdbx_description
1 polymer ?
#
loop_
_entity_poly.entity_id
_entity_poly.type
_entity_poly.pdbx_seq_one_letter_code
_entity_poly.pdbx_strand_id
1 'polypeptide(L)'
;MWIVKLQTELNFHRFNKAIVLLLVLYAPFLQAMENSNPQLAADTLFASIDGQTISQAEFTGIFEAAVRHKYYHGRVPQEELEKFRKQVAEDIILQILLHREAKNLGLQPDRQKIRQGLDE
;
A
#
# COMPACT_ATOMS: atom_id res chain seq x y z
N MET A 1 34.04 2.09 65.61
CA MET A 1 35.36 1.96 64.95
C MET A 1 35.30 0.73 64.05
N TRP A 2 35.09 0.96 62.74
CA TRP A 2 35.55 0.20 61.54
C TRP A 2 35.40 -1.36 61.52
N ILE A 3 34.88 -2.09 60.53
CA ILE A 3 34.45 -1.94 59.11
C ILE A 3 33.59 -3.18 58.81
N VAL A 4 32.41 -3.04 58.20
CA VAL A 4 31.67 -4.16 57.58
C VAL A 4 32.21 -4.34 56.15
N LYS A 5 32.78 -5.51 55.88
CA LYS A 5 33.33 -5.91 54.58
C LYS A 5 32.15 -6.23 53.63
N LEU A 6 31.73 -5.26 52.81
CA LEU A 6 30.77 -5.50 51.74
C LEU A 6 31.44 -6.32 50.63
N GLN A 7 30.95 -7.53 50.43
CA GLN A 7 31.36 -8.45 49.38
C GLN A 7 30.59 -8.09 48.09
N THR A 8 31.16 -7.21 47.28
CA THR A 8 30.67 -6.90 45.92
C THR A 8 31.29 -7.87 44.91
N GLU A 9 30.74 -9.07 44.81
CA GLU A 9 30.89 -9.92 43.61
C GLU A 9 29.71 -9.61 42.69
N LEU A 10 29.81 -8.48 42.01
CA LEU A 10 28.81 -8.00 41.06
C LEU A 10 28.88 -8.89 39.81
N ASN A 11 27.84 -9.71 39.63
CA ASN A 11 27.60 -10.67 38.54
C ASN A 11 27.76 -10.07 37.12
N PHE A 12 28.99 -9.88 36.67
CA PHE A 12 29.32 -9.37 35.32
C PHE A 12 28.80 -10.31 34.21
N HIS A 13 28.69 -11.61 34.50
CA HIS A 13 28.22 -12.62 33.54
C HIS A 13 26.70 -12.66 33.32
N ARG A 14 25.88 -12.14 34.24
CA ARG A 14 24.41 -12.12 34.06
C ARG A 14 23.95 -10.91 33.23
N PHE A 15 24.71 -9.81 33.30
CA PHE A 15 24.41 -8.58 32.56
C PHE A 15 24.57 -8.75 31.04
N ASN A 16 25.65 -9.42 30.59
CA ASN A 16 25.88 -9.66 29.15
C ASN A 16 24.81 -10.55 28.49
N LYS A 17 24.24 -11.51 29.24
CA LYS A 17 23.20 -12.40 28.69
C LYS A 17 21.86 -11.69 28.49
N ALA A 18 21.52 -10.73 29.35
CA ALA A 18 20.30 -9.94 29.23
C ALA A 18 20.35 -8.99 28.02
N ILE A 19 21.51 -8.40 27.73
CA ILE A 19 21.70 -7.50 26.58
C ILE A 19 21.61 -8.24 25.25
N VAL A 20 22.21 -9.43 25.15
CA VAL A 20 22.14 -10.28 23.94
C VAL A 20 20.70 -10.76 23.69
N LEU A 21 19.95 -11.10 24.73
CA LEU A 21 18.57 -11.57 24.60
C LEU A 21 17.60 -10.44 24.19
N LEU A 22 17.88 -9.21 24.61
CA LEU A 22 17.13 -8.02 24.21
C LEU A 22 17.42 -7.59 22.75
N LEU A 23 18.64 -7.80 22.26
CA LEU A 23 19.01 -7.59 20.86
C LEU A 23 18.38 -8.62 19.90
N VAL A 24 18.31 -9.90 20.30
CA VAL A 24 17.70 -10.97 19.47
C VAL A 24 16.19 -10.78 19.32
N LEU A 25 15.51 -10.27 20.35
CA LEU A 25 14.07 -9.95 20.29
C LEU A 25 13.75 -8.73 19.40
N TYR A 26 14.73 -7.86 19.13
CA TYR A 26 14.56 -6.68 18.28
C TYR A 26 14.87 -6.92 16.79
N ALA A 27 15.52 -8.04 16.46
CA ALA A 27 15.89 -8.40 15.09
C ALA A 27 14.73 -8.46 14.07
N PRO A 28 13.53 -9.01 14.39
CA PRO A 28 12.44 -9.03 13.40
C PRO A 28 11.86 -7.64 13.14
N PHE A 29 12.07 -6.67 14.05
CA PHE A 29 11.59 -5.30 13.87
C PHE A 29 12.43 -4.53 12.84
N LEU A 30 13.75 -4.76 12.77
CA LEU A 30 14.60 -4.18 11.72
C LEU A 30 14.29 -4.76 10.33
N GLN A 31 14.03 -6.07 10.23
CA GLN A 31 13.67 -6.71 8.96
C GLN A 31 12.31 -6.26 8.41
N ALA A 32 11.37 -5.87 9.28
CA ALA A 32 10.11 -5.28 8.84
C ALA A 32 10.30 -3.90 8.18
N MET A 33 11.31 -3.13 8.60
CA MET A 33 11.61 -1.82 8.00
C MET A 33 12.35 -1.95 6.66
N GLU A 34 13.19 -2.96 6.48
CA GLU A 34 13.98 -3.14 5.24
C GLU A 34 13.15 -3.59 4.03
N ASN A 35 12.03 -4.29 4.26
CA ASN A 35 11.08 -4.66 3.19
C ASN A 35 10.19 -3.48 2.75
N SER A 36 10.28 -2.33 3.42
CA SER A 36 9.72 -1.08 2.92
C SER A 36 10.73 -0.51 1.94
N ASN A 37 10.81 -1.09 0.74
CA ASN A 37 11.50 -0.47 -0.37
C ASN A 37 10.49 0.41 -1.11
N PRO A 38 10.32 1.72 -0.78
CA PRO A 38 9.76 2.65 -1.72
C PRO A 38 10.85 2.89 -2.76
N GLN A 39 11.08 1.88 -3.61
CA GLN A 39 11.76 2.10 -4.86
C GLN A 39 10.92 3.17 -5.54
N LEU A 40 11.42 4.40 -5.53
CA LEU A 40 10.87 5.51 -6.26
C LEU A 40 10.85 5.07 -7.73
N ALA A 41 9.76 4.43 -8.13
CA ALA A 41 9.30 4.49 -9.50
C ALA A 41 9.24 6.00 -9.74
N ALA A 42 10.16 6.50 -10.56
CA ALA A 42 10.11 7.87 -11.04
C ALA A 42 8.64 8.12 -11.40
N ASP A 43 8.04 9.13 -10.77
CA ASP A 43 6.61 9.40 -10.84
C ASP A 43 6.29 9.86 -12.27
N THR A 44 6.25 8.90 -13.18
CA THR A 44 6.01 9.11 -14.58
C THR A 44 4.53 9.38 -14.71
N LEU A 45 4.21 10.61 -15.05
CA LEU A 45 2.83 11.05 -15.25
C LEU A 45 2.20 10.20 -16.36
N PHE A 46 1.08 9.54 -16.06
CA PHE A 46 0.28 8.82 -17.04
C PHE A 46 -0.75 9.75 -17.69
N ALA A 47 -1.49 10.49 -16.87
CA ALA A 47 -2.50 11.44 -17.32
C ALA A 47 -2.68 12.58 -16.32
N SER A 48 -3.13 13.74 -16.80
CA SER A 48 -3.58 14.87 -15.98
C SER A 48 -4.94 15.34 -16.50
N ILE A 49 -5.95 15.32 -15.63
CA ILE A 49 -7.34 15.68 -15.94
C ILE A 49 -7.75 16.80 -14.99
N ASP A 50 -7.86 18.03 -15.50
CA ASP A 50 -8.27 19.22 -14.75
C ASP A 50 -7.59 19.40 -13.38
N GLY A 51 -6.30 19.09 -13.31
CA GLY A 51 -5.48 19.18 -12.10
C GLY A 51 -5.41 17.92 -11.25
N GLN A 52 -6.17 16.86 -11.57
CA GLN A 52 -5.98 15.54 -11.00
C GLN A 52 -4.97 14.74 -11.84
N THR A 53 -3.85 14.36 -11.22
CA THR A 53 -2.79 13.59 -11.86
C THR A 53 -2.90 12.11 -11.51
N ILE A 54 -2.72 11.25 -12.52
CA ILE A 54 -2.62 9.80 -12.37
C ILE A 54 -1.19 9.41 -12.76
N SER A 55 -0.51 8.68 -11.88
CA SER A 55 0.83 8.17 -12.16
C SER A 55 0.77 6.89 -12.99
N GLN A 56 1.87 6.56 -13.66
CA GLN A 56 1.99 5.30 -14.39
C GLN A 56 1.90 4.09 -13.46
N ALA A 57 2.40 4.21 -12.23
CA ALA A 57 2.31 3.16 -11.22
C ALA A 57 0.84 2.90 -10.82
N GLU A 58 0.07 3.96 -10.61
CA GLU A 58 -1.36 3.86 -10.30
C GLU A 58 -2.14 3.21 -11.45
N PHE A 59 -1.92 3.69 -12.68
CA PHE A 59 -2.56 3.08 -13.86
C PHE A 59 -2.21 1.60 -14.00
N THR A 60 -0.93 1.24 -13.81
CA THR A 60 -0.48 -0.14 -13.91
C THR A 60 -1.16 -1.04 -12.87
N GLY A 61 -1.28 -0.58 -11.62
CA GLY A 61 -1.97 -1.31 -10.57
C GLY A 61 -3.46 -1.55 -10.88
N ILE A 62 -4.15 -0.53 -11.38
CA ILE A 62 -5.57 -0.64 -11.79
C ILE A 62 -5.69 -1.61 -12.97
N PHE A 63 -4.84 -1.48 -13.99
CA PHE A 63 -4.86 -2.33 -15.17
C PHE A 63 -4.62 -3.80 -14.82
N GLU A 64 -3.62 -4.11 -14.00
CA GLU A 64 -3.35 -5.48 -13.57
C GLU A 64 -4.51 -6.09 -12.78
N ALA A 65 -5.16 -5.32 -11.91
CA ALA A 65 -6.35 -5.77 -11.20
C ALA A 65 -7.51 -6.06 -12.17
N ALA A 66 -7.72 -5.18 -13.15
CA ALA A 66 -8.74 -5.34 -14.17
C ALA A 66 -8.47 -6.56 -15.07
N VAL A 67 -7.20 -6.82 -15.42
CA VAL A 67 -6.79 -8.00 -16.20
C VAL A 67 -7.07 -9.27 -15.42
N ARG A 68 -6.69 -9.35 -14.14
CA ARG A 68 -6.98 -10.52 -13.30
C ARG A 68 -8.47 -10.78 -13.17
N HIS A 69 -9.28 -9.73 -13.08
CA HIS A 69 -10.73 -9.84 -13.00
C HIS A 69 -11.35 -10.32 -14.33
N LYS A 70 -10.94 -9.75 -15.46
CA LYS A 70 -11.53 -10.05 -16.78
C LYS A 70 -11.03 -11.36 -17.39
N TYR A 71 -9.74 -11.65 -17.24
CA TYR A 71 -9.06 -12.79 -17.88
C TYR A 71 -8.58 -13.82 -16.87
N TYR A 72 -9.41 -14.11 -15.87
CA TYR A 72 -9.13 -15.07 -14.79
C TYR A 72 -8.69 -16.47 -15.30
N HIS A 73 -8.92 -16.79 -16.57
CA HIS A 73 -8.48 -18.04 -17.21
C HIS A 73 -7.66 -17.81 -18.49
N GLY A 74 -6.41 -18.26 -18.48
CA GLY A 74 -5.60 -18.45 -19.69
C GLY A 74 -4.68 -17.30 -20.07
N ARG A 75 -4.03 -17.43 -21.22
CA ARG A 75 -3.15 -16.40 -21.79
C ARG A 75 -3.97 -15.48 -22.68
N VAL A 76 -3.90 -14.18 -22.41
CA VAL A 76 -4.57 -13.15 -23.21
C VAL A 76 -3.72 -12.84 -24.46
N PRO A 77 -4.30 -12.82 -25.66
CA PRO A 77 -3.62 -12.32 -26.85
C PRO A 77 -3.16 -10.86 -26.68
N GLN A 78 -1.95 -10.53 -27.14
CA GLN A 78 -1.40 -9.17 -26.95
C GLN A 78 -2.29 -8.07 -27.54
N GLU A 79 -2.89 -8.30 -28.70
CA GLU A 79 -3.76 -7.31 -29.35
C GLU A 79 -5.00 -7.00 -28.49
N GLU A 80 -5.58 -8.03 -27.88
CA GLU A 80 -6.74 -7.89 -26.99
C GLU A 80 -6.35 -7.20 -25.68
N LEU A 81 -5.14 -7.47 -25.19
CA LEU A 81 -4.59 -6.81 -24.02
C LEU A 81 -4.37 -5.30 -24.25
N GLU A 82 -3.86 -4.90 -25.41
CA GLU A 82 -3.70 -3.47 -25.76
C GLU A 82 -5.05 -2.76 -25.94
N LYS A 83 -6.04 -3.42 -26.55
CA LYS A 83 -7.42 -2.90 -26.62
C LYS A 83 -8.00 -2.72 -25.22
N PHE A 84 -7.81 -3.70 -24.36
CA PHE A 84 -8.30 -3.65 -22.99
C PHE A 84 -7.59 -2.56 -22.17
N ARG A 85 -6.28 -2.36 -22.38
CA ARG A 85 -5.52 -1.29 -21.74
C ARG A 85 -6.10 0.08 -22.08
N LYS A 86 -6.47 0.32 -23.34
CA LYS A 86 -7.13 1.57 -23.77
C LYS A 86 -8.50 1.73 -23.10
N GLN A 87 -9.30 0.66 -23.08
CA GLN A 87 -10.60 0.67 -22.41
C GLN A 87 -10.47 1.03 -20.93
N VAL A 88 -9.54 0.42 -20.20
CA VAL A 88 -9.31 0.73 -18.78
C VAL A 88 -8.90 2.19 -18.59
N ALA A 89 -8.06 2.74 -19.48
CA ALA A 89 -7.70 4.15 -19.43
C ALA A 89 -8.91 5.07 -19.63
N GLU A 90 -9.77 4.76 -20.60
CA GLU A 90 -11.02 5.50 -20.88
C GLU A 90 -11.99 5.44 -19.69
N ASP A 91 -12.17 4.26 -19.09
CA ASP A 91 -13.05 4.06 -17.93
C ASP A 91 -12.59 4.89 -16.72
N ILE A 92 -11.27 4.93 -16.45
CA ILE A 92 -10.69 5.75 -15.38
C ILE A 92 -10.96 7.23 -15.63
N ILE A 93 -10.70 7.72 -16.84
CA ILE A 93 -10.94 9.12 -17.22
C ILE A 93 -12.42 9.47 -17.05
N LEU A 94 -13.31 8.61 -17.55
CA LEU A 94 -14.75 8.81 -17.45
C LEU A 94 -15.20 8.86 -15.97
N GLN A 95 -14.71 7.96 -15.13
CA GLN A 95 -15.05 7.95 -13.71
C GLN A 95 -14.61 9.25 -13.00
N ILE A 96 -13.44 9.78 -13.32
CA ILE A 96 -12.95 11.06 -12.78
C ILE A 96 -13.86 12.21 -13.21
N LEU A 97 -14.22 12.27 -14.49
CA LEU A 97 -15.10 13.30 -15.02
C LEU A 97 -16.50 13.23 -14.38
N LEU A 98 -17.07 12.03 -14.27
CA LEU A 98 -18.37 11.82 -13.64
C LEU A 98 -18.35 12.20 -12.15
N HIS A 99 -17.31 11.81 -11.42
CA HIS A 99 -17.18 12.16 -10.00
C HIS A 99 -17.04 13.67 -9.79
N ARG A 100 -16.26 14.33 -10.65
CA ARG A 100 -16.12 15.79 -10.65
C ARG A 100 -17.45 16.47 -10.94
N GLU A 101 -18.15 16.03 -11.98
CA GLU A 101 -19.42 16.65 -12.34
C GLU A 101 -20.49 16.42 -11.27
N ALA A 102 -20.53 15.23 -10.66
CA ALA A 102 -21.40 14.99 -9.51
C ALA A 102 -21.11 15.96 -8.35
N LYS A 103 -19.84 16.26 -8.08
CA LYS A 103 -19.45 17.28 -7.09
C LYS A 103 -19.87 18.68 -7.50
N ASN A 104 -19.69 19.06 -8.77
CA ASN A 104 -20.10 20.37 -9.28
C ASN A 104 -21.61 20.58 -9.15
N LEU A 105 -22.39 19.52 -9.37
CA LEU A 105 -23.84 19.50 -9.21
C LEU A 105 -24.29 19.39 -7.74
N GLY A 106 -23.36 19.27 -6.79
CA GLY A 106 -23.67 19.11 -5.37
C GLY A 106 -24.36 17.80 -5.02
N LEU A 107 -24.27 16.79 -5.89
CA LEU A 107 -24.88 15.48 -5.66
C LEU A 107 -24.22 14.82 -4.46
N GLN A 108 -25.05 14.28 -3.57
CA GLN A 108 -24.61 13.53 -2.40
C GLN A 108 -24.97 12.05 -2.57
N PRO A 109 -24.08 11.12 -2.17
CA PRO A 109 -24.41 9.71 -2.18
C PRO A 109 -25.56 9.41 -1.22
N ASP A 110 -26.53 8.62 -1.68
CA ASP A 110 -27.62 8.12 -0.84
C ASP A 110 -27.08 7.04 0.11
N ARG A 111 -26.85 7.43 1.37
CA ARG A 111 -26.26 6.54 2.37
C ARG A 111 -27.15 5.35 2.72
N GLN A 112 -28.46 5.47 2.58
CA GLN A 112 -29.37 4.35 2.87
C GLN A 112 -29.24 3.28 1.79
N LYS A 113 -29.23 3.69 0.52
CA LYS A 113 -29.03 2.76 -0.62
C LYS A 113 -27.66 2.11 -0.63
N ILE A 114 -26.60 2.86 -0.31
CA ILE A 114 -25.24 2.29 -0.22
C ILE A 114 -25.18 1.19 0.84
N ARG A 115 -25.79 1.43 2.01
CA ARG A 115 -25.79 0.44 3.09
C ARG A 115 -26.57 -0.82 2.72
N GLN A 116 -27.73 -0.65 2.08
CA GLN A 116 -28.52 -1.78 1.58
C GLN A 116 -27.71 -2.68 0.64
N GLY A 117 -26.95 -2.11 -0.31
CA GLY A 117 -26.13 -2.89 -1.23
C GLY A 117 -24.85 -3.51 -0.66
N LEU A 118 -24.46 -3.19 0.59
CA LEU A 118 -23.32 -3.82 1.28
C LEU A 118 -23.73 -4.96 2.21
N ASP A 119 -25.00 -4.99 2.62
CA ASP A 119 -25.57 -5.99 3.52
C ASP A 119 -26.15 -7.21 2.75
N GLU A 120 -26.18 -7.14 1.41
CA GLU A 120 -26.54 -8.22 0.46
C GLU A 120 -25.32 -9.04 0.01
#